data_AF-A0A969JBI4-F1
#
_entry.id   AF-A0A969JBI4-F1
#
_cell.length_a   1.000
_cell.length_b   1.000
_cell.length_c   1.000
_cell.angle_alpha   90.00
_cell.angle_beta   90.00
_cell.angle_gamma   90.00
#
_symmetry.space_group_name_H-M   'P 1'
#
loop_
_entity.id
_entity.type
_entity.pdbx_description
1 polymer ?
#
loop_
_entity_poly.entity_id
_entity_poly.type
_entity_poly.pdbx_seq_one_letter_code
_entity_poly.pdbx_strand_id
1 'polypeptide(L)'
;MPAEREPAVVSASGTSFAGTVQRVWEDGFLMESGDRTLTVDTWELCGDSTAQSLAVGDSATVTGEFDGGEFDAASLTDSAGRQIVINLSSTNSASIALRV
;
A
#
# COMPACT_ATOMS: atom_id res chain seq x y z
N MET A 1 38.77 -0.33 7.80
CA MET A 1 38.27 0.96 7.28
C MET A 1 36.75 0.84 7.20
N PRO A 2 35.98 1.81 7.73
CA PRO A 2 34.65 1.59 8.29
C PRO A 2 33.59 1.26 7.25
N ALA A 3 32.70 0.32 7.60
CA ALA A 3 31.46 0.06 6.89
C ALA A 3 30.45 1.15 7.26
N GLU A 4 30.35 2.18 6.42
CA GLU A 4 29.26 3.14 6.51
C GLU A 4 27.97 2.42 6.13
N ARG A 5 27.07 2.31 7.13
CA ARG A 5 25.69 1.84 6.98
C ARG A 5 24.89 2.89 6.22
N GLU A 6 25.16 3.06 4.93
CA GLU A 6 24.18 3.65 4.03
C GLU A 6 23.12 2.55 3.83
N PRO A 7 21.91 2.63 4.40
CA PRO A 7 20.84 1.78 3.91
C PRO A 7 20.73 2.13 2.44
N ALA A 8 21.00 1.15 1.57
CA ALA A 8 20.74 1.26 0.15
C ALA A 8 19.30 1.75 0.04
N VAL A 9 19.12 3.04 -0.26
CA VAL A 9 17.94 3.52 -0.96
C VAL A 9 18.01 2.76 -2.26
N VAL A 10 17.37 1.59 -2.23
CA VAL A 10 17.15 0.76 -3.38
C VAL A 10 16.54 1.70 -4.40
N SER A 11 17.30 1.99 -5.45
CA SER A 11 16.76 2.57 -6.67
C SER A 11 15.85 1.51 -7.27
N ALA A 12 14.68 1.32 -6.66
CA ALA A 12 13.53 0.82 -7.36
C ALA A 12 13.28 1.87 -8.43
N SER A 13 13.43 1.51 -9.70
CA SER A 13 13.12 2.38 -10.82
C SER A 13 11.63 2.74 -10.91
N GLY A 14 10.83 2.42 -9.88
CA GLY A 14 9.44 2.81 -9.70
C GLY A 14 9.34 4.15 -8.96
N THR A 15 8.34 4.92 -9.33
CA THR A 15 8.03 6.17 -8.63
C THR A 15 7.41 5.82 -7.29
N SER A 16 7.84 6.46 -6.20
CA SER A 16 7.22 6.30 -4.88
C SER A 16 6.47 7.55 -4.49
N PHE A 17 5.23 7.37 -4.02
CA PHE A 17 4.38 8.43 -3.52
C PHE A 17 3.99 8.13 -2.08
N ALA A 18 4.29 9.06 -1.19
CA ALA A 18 3.85 9.03 0.20
C ALA A 18 2.75 10.07 0.37
N GLY A 19 1.68 9.70 1.07
CA GLY A 19 0.51 10.55 1.20
C GLY A 19 -0.51 10.00 2.16
N THR A 20 -1.61 10.72 2.27
CA THR A 20 -2.74 10.34 3.12
C THR A 20 -3.86 9.78 2.26
N VAL A 21 -4.40 8.65 2.67
CA VAL A 21 -5.52 8.00 2.00
C VAL A 21 -6.78 8.85 2.20
N GLN A 22 -7.33 9.37 1.10
CA GLN A 22 -8.55 10.20 1.12
C GLN A 22 -9.80 9.36 0.90
N ARG A 23 -9.67 8.24 0.18
CA ARG A 23 -10.77 7.30 -0.07
C ARG A 23 -10.18 5.92 -0.30
N VAL A 24 -10.85 4.89 0.19
CA VAL A 24 -10.54 3.48 -0.11
C VAL A 24 -11.77 2.83 -0.69
N TRP A 25 -11.58 1.92 -1.64
CA TRP A 25 -12.61 1.07 -2.19
C TRP A 25 -12.10 -0.38 -2.24
N GLU A 26 -12.85 -1.29 -2.88
CA GLU A 26 -12.60 -2.73 -2.80
C GLU A 26 -11.23 -3.11 -3.40
N ASP A 27 -10.92 -2.63 -4.60
CA ASP A 27 -9.70 -2.96 -5.37
C ASP A 27 -8.57 -1.92 -5.32
N GLY A 28 -8.81 -0.76 -4.72
CA GLY A 28 -7.88 0.36 -4.79
C GLY A 28 -8.19 1.48 -3.82
N PHE A 29 -7.43 2.56 -3.95
CA PHE A 29 -7.62 3.73 -3.10
C PHE A 29 -7.15 5.02 -3.78
N LEU A 30 -7.71 6.13 -3.30
CA LEU A 30 -7.29 7.46 -3.64
C LEU A 30 -6.46 8.00 -2.48
N MET A 31 -5.23 8.43 -2.77
CA MET A 31 -4.39 9.12 -1.81
C MET A 31 -4.06 10.52 -2.27
N GLU A 32 -3.88 11.42 -1.34
CA GLU A 32 -3.32 12.74 -1.58
C GLU A 32 -1.85 12.73 -1.19
N SER A 33 -0.99 13.06 -2.16
CA SER A 33 0.45 13.22 -1.98
C SER A 33 0.82 14.68 -2.25
N GLY A 34 0.91 15.47 -1.19
CA GLY A 34 1.13 16.92 -1.28
C GLY A 34 -0.01 17.60 -2.02
N ASP A 35 0.29 18.31 -3.11
CA ASP A 35 -0.73 19.06 -3.88
C ASP A 35 -1.42 18.22 -4.97
N ARG A 36 -1.23 16.89 -4.97
CA ARG A 36 -1.73 15.99 -6.02
C ARG A 36 -2.53 14.85 -5.42
N THR A 37 -3.56 14.44 -6.13
CA THR A 37 -4.33 13.24 -5.81
C THR A 37 -3.91 12.12 -6.76
N LEU A 38 -3.64 10.95 -6.21
CA LEU A 38 -3.17 9.77 -6.92
C LEU A 38 -4.18 8.64 -6.71
N THR A 39 -4.72 8.12 -7.81
CA THR A 39 -5.52 6.91 -7.84
C THR A 39 -4.56 5.73 -7.95
N VAL A 40 -4.58 4.86 -6.96
CA VAL A 40 -3.69 3.72 -6.86
C VAL A 40 -4.53 2.46 -7.01
N ASP A 41 -4.20 1.65 -8.02
CA ASP A 41 -4.73 0.31 -8.16
C ASP A 41 -3.88 -0.64 -7.32
N THR A 42 -4.53 -1.43 -6.49
CA THR A 42 -3.90 -2.41 -5.60
C THR A 42 -4.40 -3.82 -5.85
N TRP A 43 -5.12 -4.06 -6.94
CA TRP A 43 -5.65 -5.38 -7.28
C TRP A 43 -4.57 -6.47 -7.20
N GLU A 44 -3.37 -6.19 -7.72
CA GLU A 44 -2.25 -7.15 -7.70
C GLU A 44 -1.66 -7.40 -6.29
N LEU A 45 -1.82 -6.47 -5.36
CA LEU A 45 -1.26 -6.57 -3.99
C LEU A 45 -2.27 -7.07 -2.95
N CYS A 46 -3.51 -6.62 -3.10
CA CYS A 46 -4.55 -6.72 -2.10
C CYS A 46 -5.83 -7.37 -2.63
N GLY A 47 -6.02 -7.45 -3.95
CA GLY A 47 -7.30 -7.82 -4.56
C GLY A 47 -8.44 -6.93 -4.05
N ASP A 48 -9.63 -7.52 -3.84
CA ASP A 48 -10.84 -6.82 -3.35
C ASP A 48 -10.84 -6.47 -1.85
N SER A 49 -9.71 -6.60 -1.17
CA SER A 49 -9.62 -6.45 0.29
C SER A 49 -8.79 -5.24 0.73
N THR A 50 -8.51 -4.30 -0.18
CA THR A 50 -7.71 -3.09 0.12
C THR A 50 -8.28 -2.30 1.29
N ALA A 51 -9.60 -2.16 1.35
CA ALA A 51 -10.32 -1.53 2.46
C ALA A 51 -10.18 -2.23 3.83
N GLN A 52 -9.67 -3.47 3.89
CA GLN A 52 -9.38 -4.15 5.16
C GLN A 52 -8.02 -3.77 5.74
N SER A 53 -7.10 -3.31 4.89
CA SER A 53 -5.72 -3.03 5.27
C SER A 53 -5.40 -1.53 5.33
N LEU A 54 -6.17 -0.70 4.63
CA LEU A 54 -6.08 0.76 4.70
C LEU A 54 -7.43 1.38 5.05
N ALA A 55 -7.39 2.41 5.89
CA ALA A 55 -8.52 3.27 6.15
C ALA A 55 -8.29 4.68 5.60
N VAL A 56 -9.38 5.41 5.39
CA VAL A 56 -9.32 6.84 5.09
C VAL A 56 -8.70 7.58 6.26
N GLY A 57 -7.71 8.43 5.96
CA GLY A 57 -6.90 9.16 6.92
C GLY A 57 -5.56 8.49 7.26
N ASP A 58 -5.33 7.25 6.82
CA ASP A 58 -4.05 6.58 7.02
C ASP A 58 -2.98 7.14 6.08
N SER A 59 -1.75 7.25 6.59
CA SER A 59 -0.59 7.58 5.77
C SER A 59 0.01 6.31 5.19
N ALA A 60 0.12 6.26 3.87
CA ALA A 60 0.67 5.12 3.15
C ALA A 60 1.71 5.60 2.12
N THR A 61 2.69 4.73 1.88
CA THR A 61 3.70 4.91 0.83
C THR A 61 3.51 3.82 -0.21
N VAL A 62 3.11 4.22 -1.40
CA VAL A 62 3.02 3.34 -2.56
C VAL A 62 4.27 3.51 -3.40
N THR A 63 4.80 2.41 -3.93
CA THR A 63 5.86 2.41 -4.94
C THR A 63 5.40 1.59 -6.12
N GLY A 64 5.55 2.13 -7.32
CA GLY A 64 4.93 1.57 -8.51
C GLY A 64 5.33 2.31 -9.78
N GLU A 65 4.62 2.03 -10.85
CA GLU A 65 4.82 2.66 -12.15
C GLU A 65 3.50 3.30 -12.62
N PHE A 66 3.60 4.43 -13.32
CA PHE A 66 2.42 5.08 -13.89
C PHE A 66 2.28 4.60 -15.34
N ASP A 67 1.24 3.81 -15.61
CA ASP A 67 0.94 3.30 -16.95
C ASP A 67 -0.50 3.65 -17.34
N GLY A 68 -0.71 4.06 -18.59
CA GLY A 68 -2.07 4.26 -19.14
C GLY A 68 -2.98 5.32 -18.50
N GLY A 69 -2.58 6.01 -17.43
CA GLY A 69 -3.44 6.92 -16.65
C GLY A 69 -3.72 6.47 -15.22
N GLU A 70 -3.24 5.28 -14.86
CA GLU A 70 -3.41 4.65 -13.55
C GLU A 70 -2.03 4.42 -12.92
N PHE A 71 -2.00 4.38 -11.58
CA PHE A 71 -0.77 4.08 -10.85
C PHE A 71 -0.82 2.65 -10.33
N ASP A 72 -0.05 1.77 -10.97
CA ASP A 72 0.04 0.38 -10.59
C ASP A 72 0.94 0.25 -9.37
N ALA A 73 0.35 -0.13 -8.24
CA ALA A 73 1.10 -0.36 -7.02
C ALA A 73 1.91 -1.66 -7.13
N ALA A 74 3.23 -1.55 -7.32
CA ALA A 74 4.13 -2.69 -7.21
C ALA A 74 4.41 -3.07 -5.75
N SER A 75 4.35 -2.10 -4.83
CA SER A 75 4.45 -2.32 -3.39
C SER A 75 3.75 -1.22 -2.61
N LEU A 76 3.17 -1.58 -1.47
CA LEU A 76 2.49 -0.66 -0.57
C LEU A 76 3.02 -0.82 0.83
N THR A 77 3.22 0.29 1.53
CA THR A 77 3.82 0.35 2.86
C THR A 77 3.01 1.28 3.75
N ASP A 78 2.79 0.91 5.01
CA ASP A 78 2.15 1.79 5.99
C ASP A 78 3.09 2.89 6.48
N SER A 79 2.54 3.82 7.27
CA SER A 79 3.31 4.88 7.93
C SER A 79 4.41 4.38 8.89
N ALA A 80 4.33 3.14 9.34
CA ALA A 80 5.34 2.48 10.16
C ALA A 80 6.40 1.74 9.33
N GLY A 81 6.33 1.79 7.99
CA GLY A 81 7.24 1.09 7.09
C GLY A 81 6.96 -0.43 6.98
N ARG A 82 5.79 -0.91 7.42
CA ARG A 82 5.37 -2.29 7.19
C ARG A 82 4.72 -2.42 5.82
N GLN A 83 5.13 -3.43 5.08
CA GLN A 83 4.52 -3.76 3.79
C GLN A 83 3.05 -4.19 3.98
N ILE A 84 2.14 -3.52 3.27
CA ILE A 84 0.73 -3.88 3.18
C ILE A 84 0.54 -4.74 1.94
N VAL A 85 0.47 -6.05 2.15
CA VAL A 85 0.11 -7.03 1.13
C VAL A 85 -0.86 -8.01 1.77
N ILE A 86 -1.98 -8.26 1.10
CA ILE A 86 -2.95 -9.23 1.57
C ILE A 86 -2.59 -10.51 0.86
N ASN A 87 -1.99 -11.46 1.57
CA ASN A 87 -1.82 -12.80 1.01
C ASN A 87 -3.23 -13.35 0.76
N LEU A 88 -3.70 -13.30 -0.49
CA LEU A 88 -4.99 -13.83 -0.93
C LEU A 88 -5.11 -15.37 -0.72
N SER A 89 -4.07 -16.02 -0.17
CA SER A 89 -4.04 -17.41 0.28
C SER A 89 -4.20 -17.60 1.80
N SER A 90 -4.17 -16.53 2.59
CA SER A 90 -4.51 -16.59 4.01
C SER A 90 -5.99 -16.33 4.16
N THR A 91 -6.78 -17.39 4.03
CA THR A 91 -8.04 -17.48 4.76
C THR A 91 -7.70 -17.20 6.21
N ASN A 92 -7.95 -15.96 6.65
CA ASN A 92 -8.02 -15.67 8.06
C ASN A 92 -9.23 -16.47 8.54
N SER A 93 -8.97 -17.69 8.99
CA SER A 93 -9.86 -18.45 9.86
C SER A 93 -9.95 -17.66 11.17
N ALA A 94 -10.59 -16.49 11.12
CA ALA A 94 -11.13 -15.82 12.28
C ALA A 94 -12.23 -16.74 12.78
N SER A 95 -11.80 -17.76 13.52
CA SER A 95 -12.63 -18.58 14.37
C SER A 95 -13.24 -17.60 15.36
N ILE A 96 -14.39 -17.04 15.02
CA ILE A 96 -15.14 -16.21 15.93
C ILE A 96 -15.57 -17.17 17.04
N ALA A 97 -14.86 -17.11 18.17
CA ALA A 97 -15.20 -17.88 19.35
C ALA A 97 -16.53 -17.31 19.85
N LEU A 98 -17.63 -17.90 19.38
CA LEU A 98 -18.96 -17.70 19.90
C LEU A 98 -18.92 -18.11 21.38
N ARG A 99 -18.83 -17.12 22.27
CA ARG A 99 -19.12 -17.33 23.69
C ARG A 99 -20.63 -17.56 23.82
N VAL A 100 -21.01 -18.81 24.03
CA VAL A 100 -22.29 -19.22 24.61
C VAL A 100 -22.02 -20.06 25.85
#